data_AF-A0A171B497-F1
#
_entry.id   AF-A0A171B497-F1
#
_cell.length_a   1.000
_cell.length_b   1.000
_cell.length_c   1.000
_cell.angle_alpha   90.00
_cell.angle_beta   90.00
_cell.angle_gamma   90.00
#
_symmetry.space_group_name_H-M   'P 1'
#
loop_
_entity.id
_entity.type
_entity.pdbx_description
1 polymer ?
#
loop_
_entity_poly.entity_id
_entity_poly.type
_entity_poly.pdbx_seq_one_letter_code
_entity_poly.pdbx_strand_id
1 'polypeptide(L)'
;VINIMARWGEGDPRWIVEERPDATNVNNWHWTEKNACGWSQDKLKELLVGLRMESDLADCHLIEMEKIEGEAVANNRKGKLIFFYEWDITLSWKGRLKGGTQASEGKIHIPNLSEENDISEVEITVTLKESSPEGEIIKDFLHNCGSEKIREKLKLYVVMLKEEFSKGMILPKKDAEENHETKDQQITNLSSGFSAKIQMNQVNKSPTNNKDSKAIDVTSLKVSQSFQCKGEDFYRAMITPEMVSAFTNGPCKLEP
;
A
#
# COMPACT_ATOMS: atom_id res chain seq x y z
N VAL A 1 22.38 -40.69 0.95
CA VAL A 1 23.08 -39.44 0.57
C VAL A 1 23.30 -38.67 1.85
N ILE A 2 24.57 -38.48 2.24
CA ILE A 2 24.95 -37.92 3.54
C ILE A 2 24.72 -36.40 3.49
N ASN A 3 23.89 -35.86 4.38
CA ASN A 3 23.66 -34.42 4.50
C ASN A 3 24.93 -33.77 5.09
N ILE A 4 25.72 -33.13 4.25
CA ILE A 4 26.92 -32.39 4.67
C ILE A 4 26.44 -31.09 5.31
N MET A 5 26.64 -30.94 6.62
CA MET A 5 26.40 -29.70 7.36
C MET A 5 27.45 -28.64 7.01
N ALA A 6 27.04 -27.37 6.97
CA ALA A 6 27.93 -26.23 6.77
C ALA A 6 29.04 -26.22 7.83
N ARG A 7 30.28 -26.01 7.40
CA ARG A 7 31.45 -25.97 8.28
C ARG A 7 31.67 -24.55 8.79
N TRP A 8 32.01 -24.43 10.07
CA TRP A 8 32.27 -23.13 10.70
C TRP A 8 33.48 -22.44 10.03
N GLY A 9 33.29 -21.22 9.53
CA GLY A 9 34.33 -20.42 8.89
C GLY A 9 34.52 -20.66 7.38
N GLU A 10 33.84 -21.65 6.80
CA GLU A 10 33.75 -21.85 5.35
C GLU A 10 32.32 -21.50 4.93
N GLY A 11 32.12 -20.38 4.22
CA GLY A 11 30.80 -20.00 3.71
C GLY A 11 30.17 -21.14 2.90
N ASP A 12 28.96 -21.56 3.26
CA ASP A 12 28.25 -22.62 2.53
C ASP A 12 27.80 -22.05 1.17
N PRO A 13 28.12 -22.70 0.03
CA PRO A 13 27.70 -22.23 -1.31
C PRO A 13 26.17 -22.10 -1.48
N ARG A 14 25.37 -22.73 -0.61
CA ARG A 14 23.91 -22.56 -0.56
C ARG A 14 23.48 -21.23 0.06
N TRP A 15 24.38 -20.56 0.77
CA TRP A 15 24.17 -19.24 1.36
C TRP A 15 24.65 -18.16 0.37
N ILE A 16 23.69 -17.50 -0.30
CA ILE A 16 23.93 -16.50 -1.37
C ILE A 16 24.45 -15.14 -0.81
N VAL A 17 24.72 -15.03 0.48
CA VAL A 17 25.09 -13.76 1.13
C VAL A 17 26.46 -13.93 1.80
N GLU A 18 27.50 -13.54 1.07
CA GLU A 18 28.77 -13.16 1.70
C GLU A 18 28.55 -11.84 2.45
N GLU A 19 28.94 -11.79 3.73
CA GLU A 19 28.98 -10.55 4.52
C GLU A 19 29.88 -9.53 3.82
N ARG A 20 29.27 -8.47 3.27
CA ARG A 20 29.99 -7.36 2.68
C ARG A 20 30.05 -6.19 3.68
N PRO A 21 31.19 -5.51 3.81
CA PRO A 21 31.37 -4.40 4.75
C PRO A 21 30.57 -3.14 4.41
N ASP A 22 29.84 -3.12 3.29
CA ASP A 22 29.09 -1.98 2.75
C ASP A 22 27.58 -1.98 3.09
N ALA A 23 27.07 -3.03 3.76
CA ALA A 23 25.66 -3.18 4.11
C ALA A 23 24.68 -3.03 2.91
N THR A 24 25.15 -3.35 1.70
CA THR A 24 24.36 -3.22 0.49
C THR A 24 23.19 -4.22 0.46
N ASN A 25 21.99 -3.77 0.06
CA ASN A 25 20.80 -4.62 -0.08
C ASN A 25 20.93 -5.57 -1.28
N VAL A 26 21.70 -6.64 -1.10
CA VAL A 26 21.94 -7.64 -2.12
C VAL A 26 20.61 -8.31 -2.47
N ASN A 27 20.22 -8.24 -3.75
CA ASN A 27 19.00 -8.84 -4.29
C ASN A 27 17.68 -8.40 -3.62
N ASN A 28 17.61 -7.20 -3.03
CA ASN A 28 16.38 -6.67 -2.43
C ASN A 28 15.76 -7.61 -1.34
N TRP A 29 16.58 -8.43 -0.68
CA TRP A 29 16.12 -9.54 0.16
C TRP A 29 15.58 -9.10 1.54
N HIS A 30 16.14 -8.04 2.14
CA HIS A 30 15.79 -7.65 3.51
C HIS A 30 14.53 -6.77 3.57
N TRP A 31 14.47 -5.71 2.76
CA TRP A 31 13.29 -4.86 2.57
C TRP A 31 13.50 -4.03 1.31
N THR A 32 12.50 -3.96 0.43
CA THR A 32 12.43 -2.89 -0.56
C THR A 32 11.03 -2.35 -0.66
N GLU A 33 10.95 -1.03 -0.74
CA GLU A 33 9.71 -0.29 -0.86
C GLU A 33 9.73 0.46 -2.19
N LYS A 34 8.61 0.43 -2.91
CA LYS A 34 8.37 1.27 -4.09
C LYS A 34 7.08 2.04 -3.91
N ASN A 35 7.17 3.35 -4.10
CA ASN A 35 6.00 4.21 -4.17
C ASN A 35 5.20 3.88 -5.44
N ALA A 36 3.95 3.48 -5.26
CA ALA A 36 3.02 3.15 -6.34
C ALA A 36 2.01 4.28 -6.59
N CYS A 37 2.04 5.39 -5.83
CA CYS A 37 1.01 6.43 -5.89
C CYS A 37 0.82 6.99 -7.30
N GLY A 38 1.90 7.40 -7.97
CA GLY A 38 1.80 7.98 -9.32
C GLY A 38 1.22 6.99 -10.33
N TRP A 39 1.74 5.75 -10.32
CA TRP A 39 1.23 4.68 -11.18
C TRP A 39 -0.24 4.36 -10.91
N SER A 40 -0.63 4.26 -9.63
CA SER A 40 -2.00 3.96 -9.23
C SER A 40 -2.96 5.07 -9.60
N GLN A 41 -2.57 6.34 -9.43
CA GLN A 41 -3.38 7.48 -9.83
C GLN A 41 -3.64 7.48 -11.35
N ASP A 42 -2.60 7.25 -12.15
CA ASP A 42 -2.74 7.16 -13.59
C ASP A 42 -3.61 5.96 -14.00
N LYS A 43 -3.42 4.81 -13.33
CA LYS A 43 -4.15 3.60 -13.66
C LYS A 43 -5.63 3.67 -13.28
N LEU A 44 -5.96 4.24 -12.12
CA LEU A 44 -7.34 4.47 -11.71
C LEU A 44 -8.03 5.46 -12.65
N LYS A 45 -7.34 6.51 -13.10
CA LYS A 45 -7.86 7.43 -14.12
C LYS A 45 -8.14 6.70 -15.43
N GLU A 46 -7.21 5.90 -15.93
CA GLU A 46 -7.34 5.10 -17.16
C GLU A 46 -8.55 4.15 -17.10
N LEU A 47 -8.77 3.50 -15.94
CA LEU A 47 -9.81 2.48 -15.79
C LEU A 47 -11.22 3.06 -15.59
N LEU A 48 -11.32 4.22 -14.94
CA LEU A 48 -12.59 4.81 -14.53
C LEU A 48 -13.06 5.92 -15.48
N VAL A 49 -12.17 6.80 -15.93
CA VAL A 49 -12.56 7.92 -16.80
C VAL A 49 -12.97 7.39 -18.16
N GLY A 50 -14.13 7.81 -18.66
CA GLY A 50 -14.71 7.30 -19.91
C GLY A 50 -15.45 5.98 -19.78
N LEU A 51 -15.54 5.39 -18.56
CA LEU A 51 -16.34 4.20 -18.34
C LEU A 51 -17.81 4.46 -18.69
N ARG A 52 -18.31 3.73 -19.69
CA ARG A 52 -19.70 3.79 -20.14
C ARG A 52 -20.54 2.69 -19.50
N MET A 53 -21.64 3.09 -18.88
CA MET A 53 -22.60 2.24 -18.18
C MET A 53 -23.95 2.39 -18.87
N GLU A 54 -24.15 1.58 -19.91
CA GLU A 54 -25.41 1.53 -20.66
C GLU A 54 -26.33 0.41 -20.14
N SER A 55 -27.63 0.68 -20.12
CA SER A 55 -28.73 -0.27 -19.92
C SER A 55 -29.91 0.09 -20.84
N ASP A 56 -31.02 -0.65 -20.75
CA ASP A 56 -32.26 -0.29 -21.45
C ASP A 56 -32.92 0.97 -20.88
N LEU A 57 -32.56 1.36 -19.66
CA LEU A 57 -33.14 2.52 -18.96
C LEU A 57 -32.35 3.80 -19.22
N ALA A 58 -31.02 3.73 -19.13
CA ALA A 58 -30.15 4.90 -19.14
C ALA A 58 -28.80 4.61 -19.79
N ASP A 59 -28.17 5.67 -20.30
CA ASP A 59 -26.80 5.67 -20.79
C ASP A 59 -25.98 6.70 -20.01
N CYS A 60 -25.00 6.21 -19.25
CA CYS A 60 -24.21 7.01 -18.31
C CYS A 60 -22.72 6.85 -18.58
N HIS A 61 -21.95 7.88 -18.30
CA HIS A 61 -20.51 7.92 -18.53
C HIS A 61 -19.82 8.65 -17.38
N LEU A 62 -18.66 8.15 -16.96
CA LEU A 62 -17.76 8.89 -16.07
C LEU A 62 -16.94 9.88 -16.91
N ILE A 63 -17.00 11.17 -16.56
CA ILE A 63 -16.40 12.25 -17.36
C ILE A 63 -14.97 12.53 -16.89
N GLU A 64 -14.80 12.74 -15.59
CA GLU A 64 -13.51 13.13 -15.04
C GLU A 64 -13.31 12.59 -13.63
N MET A 65 -12.05 12.53 -13.22
CA MET A 65 -11.66 12.27 -11.83
C MET A 65 -11.33 13.59 -11.16
N GLU A 66 -12.27 14.12 -10.40
CA GLU A 66 -12.13 15.42 -9.72
C GLU A 66 -11.11 15.35 -8.58
N LYS A 67 -11.13 14.25 -7.82
CA LYS A 67 -10.30 14.06 -6.64
C LYS A 67 -9.80 12.62 -6.58
N ILE A 68 -8.52 12.47 -6.28
CA ILE A 68 -7.90 11.19 -5.91
C ILE A 68 -6.83 11.48 -4.84
N GLU A 69 -7.18 11.21 -3.60
CA GLU A 69 -6.31 11.39 -2.44
C GLU A 69 -6.05 10.05 -1.77
N GLY A 70 -4.85 9.87 -1.25
CA GLY A 70 -4.44 8.63 -0.62
C GLY A 70 -3.04 8.21 -1.04
N GLU A 71 -2.73 6.96 -0.78
CA GLU A 71 -1.40 6.41 -0.99
C GLU A 71 -1.45 4.97 -1.49
N ALA A 72 -0.41 4.58 -2.22
CA ALA A 72 -0.16 3.21 -2.58
C ALA A 72 1.33 2.91 -2.53
N VAL A 73 1.69 1.82 -1.88
CA VAL A 73 3.06 1.37 -1.69
C VAL A 73 3.11 -0.15 -1.87
N ALA A 74 4.07 -0.60 -2.66
CA ALA A 74 4.41 -2.01 -2.73
C ALA A 74 5.72 -2.26 -1.97
N ASN A 75 5.73 -3.32 -1.18
CA ASN A 75 6.86 -3.74 -0.37
C ASN A 75 7.25 -5.16 -0.74
N ASN A 76 8.54 -5.43 -0.91
CA ASN A 76 9.07 -6.79 -0.94
C ASN A 76 9.81 -7.06 0.36
N ARG A 77 9.30 -8.02 1.13
CA ARG A 77 9.91 -8.52 2.37
C ARG A 77 10.22 -10.00 2.22
N LYS A 78 11.50 -10.37 2.19
CA LYS A 78 11.96 -11.77 2.08
C LYS A 78 11.31 -12.53 0.90
N GLY A 79 11.10 -11.85 -0.23
CA GLY A 79 10.49 -12.43 -1.43
C GLY A 79 8.95 -12.48 -1.41
N LYS A 80 8.30 -11.91 -0.39
CA LYS A 80 6.83 -11.74 -0.35
C LYS A 80 6.48 -10.29 -0.65
N LEU A 81 5.59 -10.10 -1.62
CA LEU A 81 5.02 -8.78 -1.92
C LEU A 81 3.90 -8.47 -0.94
N ILE A 82 3.92 -7.26 -0.41
CA ILE A 82 2.93 -6.70 0.50
C ILE A 82 2.51 -5.37 -0.10
N PHE A 83 1.22 -5.17 -0.28
CA PHE A 83 0.67 -3.95 -0.84
C PHE A 83 -0.11 -3.22 0.24
N PHE A 84 0.13 -1.93 0.34
CA PHE A 84 -0.71 -1.03 1.12
C PHE A 84 -1.25 -0.01 0.14
N TYR A 85 -2.57 0.10 0.06
CA TYR A 85 -3.20 1.17 -0.66
C TYR A 85 -4.43 1.65 0.12
N GLU A 86 -4.70 2.94 0.00
CA GLU A 86 -5.89 3.60 0.51
C GLU A 86 -6.20 4.76 -0.44
N TRP A 87 -7.44 4.85 -0.92
CA TRP A 87 -7.87 5.91 -1.82
C TRP A 87 -9.25 6.46 -1.46
N ASP A 88 -9.33 7.79 -1.42
CA ASP A 88 -10.55 8.60 -1.50
C ASP A 88 -10.67 9.16 -2.92
N ILE A 89 -11.69 8.71 -3.65
CA ILE A 89 -11.91 9.02 -5.07
C ILE A 89 -13.23 9.75 -5.24
N THR A 90 -13.21 10.87 -5.97
CA THR A 90 -14.41 11.57 -6.44
C THR A 90 -14.39 11.71 -7.95
N LEU A 91 -15.46 11.25 -8.59
CA LEU A 91 -15.65 11.23 -10.05
C LEU A 91 -16.86 12.07 -10.43
N SER A 92 -16.81 12.77 -11.56
CA SER A 92 -17.99 13.38 -12.16
C SER A 92 -18.62 12.43 -13.18
N TRP A 93 -19.94 12.37 -13.21
CA TRP A 93 -20.69 11.52 -14.15
C TRP A 93 -21.74 12.35 -14.89
N LYS A 94 -22.06 11.90 -16.11
CA LYS A 94 -23.15 12.42 -16.91
C LYS A 94 -23.93 11.29 -17.57
N GLY A 95 -25.24 11.37 -17.48
CA GLY A 95 -26.13 10.36 -17.99
C GLY A 95 -27.40 10.94 -18.58
N ARG A 96 -28.09 10.11 -19.36
CA ARG A 96 -29.40 10.43 -19.95
C ARG A 96 -30.26 9.17 -19.95
N LEU A 97 -31.55 9.33 -19.73
CA LEU A 97 -32.53 8.23 -19.90
C LEU A 97 -32.71 7.91 -21.39
N LYS A 98 -32.85 6.63 -21.74
CA LYS A 98 -33.17 6.23 -23.12
C LYS A 98 -34.56 6.75 -23.49
N GLY A 99 -34.61 7.65 -24.48
CA GLY A 99 -35.83 8.37 -24.88
C GLY A 99 -36.07 9.69 -24.15
N GLY A 100 -35.24 10.03 -23.15
CA GLY A 100 -35.23 11.32 -22.49
C GLY A 100 -34.48 12.39 -23.29
N THR A 101 -34.87 13.65 -23.13
CA THR A 101 -34.22 14.80 -23.80
C THR A 101 -33.13 15.43 -22.95
N GLN A 102 -33.25 15.40 -21.62
CA GLN A 102 -32.33 16.08 -20.73
C GLN A 102 -31.15 15.18 -20.32
N ALA A 103 -29.99 15.78 -20.12
CA ALA A 103 -28.85 15.09 -19.53
C ALA A 103 -28.76 15.51 -18.06
N SER A 104 -28.53 14.54 -17.19
CA SER A 104 -28.29 14.74 -15.76
C SER A 104 -26.81 14.54 -15.45
N GLU A 105 -26.33 15.28 -14.47
CA GLU A 105 -24.94 15.23 -14.03
C GLU A 105 -24.86 15.18 -12.50
N GLY A 106 -23.76 14.65 -12.01
CA GLY A 106 -23.56 14.44 -10.59
C GLY A 106 -22.17 13.92 -10.27
N LYS A 107 -22.00 13.45 -9.03
CA LYS A 107 -20.72 12.91 -8.54
C LYS A 107 -20.88 11.52 -7.98
N ILE A 108 -19.81 10.74 -8.11
CA ILE A 108 -19.63 9.46 -7.44
C ILE A 108 -18.47 9.62 -6.46
N HIS A 109 -18.68 9.20 -5.22
CA HIS A 109 -17.69 9.28 -4.15
C HIS A 109 -17.41 7.89 -3.59
N ILE A 110 -16.12 7.57 -3.47
CA ILE A 110 -15.59 6.29 -3.00
C ILE A 110 -14.58 6.62 -1.89
N PRO A 111 -15.01 6.69 -0.62
CA PRO A 111 -14.20 7.30 0.44
C PRO A 111 -13.04 6.43 0.95
N ASN A 112 -13.16 5.10 0.85
CA ASN A 112 -12.22 4.17 1.47
C ASN A 112 -12.02 2.92 0.61
N LEU A 113 -11.33 3.08 -0.52
CA LEU A 113 -10.80 1.95 -1.27
C LEU A 113 -9.44 1.54 -0.68
N SER A 114 -9.41 0.49 0.13
CA SER A 114 -8.18 0.02 0.78
C SER A 114 -7.97 -1.49 0.63
N GLU A 115 -6.77 -2.00 0.98
CA GLU A 115 -6.50 -3.45 1.03
C GLU A 115 -7.18 -4.13 2.25
N GLU A 116 -7.63 -3.34 3.24
CA GLU A 116 -8.34 -3.88 4.41
C GLU A 116 -9.82 -4.17 4.13
N ASN A 117 -10.38 -3.54 3.09
CA ASN A 117 -11.77 -3.69 2.70
C ASN A 117 -11.90 -4.57 1.46
N ASP A 118 -12.87 -5.50 1.46
CA ASP A 118 -13.21 -6.21 0.23
C ASP A 118 -13.86 -5.24 -0.77
N ILE A 119 -13.50 -5.34 -2.04
CA ILE A 119 -14.00 -4.45 -3.09
C ILE A 119 -15.52 -4.57 -3.25
N SER A 120 -16.12 -5.72 -2.89
CA SER A 120 -17.58 -5.84 -2.87
C SER A 120 -18.26 -5.02 -1.76
N GLU A 121 -17.55 -4.73 -0.67
CA GLU A 121 -18.05 -4.00 0.49
C GLU A 121 -17.80 -2.49 0.41
N VAL A 122 -17.00 -2.04 -0.56
CA VAL A 122 -16.67 -0.63 -0.73
C VAL A 122 -17.92 0.23 -0.96
N GLU A 123 -18.01 1.25 -0.11
CA GLU A 123 -18.76 2.52 -0.22
C GLU A 123 -18.78 3.11 -1.64
N ILE A 124 -19.91 3.09 -2.35
CA ILE A 124 -20.06 3.89 -3.59
C ILE A 124 -21.31 4.77 -3.47
N THR A 125 -21.08 6.06 -3.24
CA THR A 125 -22.16 7.04 -3.06
C THR A 125 -22.36 7.85 -4.33
N VAL A 126 -23.57 7.79 -4.89
CA VAL A 126 -23.97 8.55 -6.08
C VAL A 126 -24.79 9.76 -5.67
N THR A 127 -24.40 10.94 -6.14
CA THR A 127 -25.10 12.21 -5.91
C THR A 127 -25.47 12.88 -7.22
N LEU A 128 -26.52 13.70 -7.19
CA LEU A 128 -26.97 14.54 -8.30
C LEU A 128 -26.58 15.99 -8.04
N LYS A 129 -26.18 16.71 -9.09
CA LYS A 129 -25.94 18.14 -9.00
C LYS A 129 -27.23 18.95 -8.94
N GLU A 130 -28.21 18.59 -9.78
CA GLU A 130 -29.53 19.19 -9.81
C GLU A 130 -30.59 18.08 -9.69
N SER A 131 -31.50 18.22 -8.72
CA SER A 131 -32.56 17.22 -8.54
C SER A 131 -33.61 17.40 -9.62
N SER A 132 -33.87 16.32 -10.36
CA SER A 132 -34.85 16.24 -11.43
C SER A 132 -35.45 14.83 -11.46
N PRO A 133 -36.70 14.64 -11.88
CA PRO A 133 -37.30 13.30 -11.94
C PRO A 133 -36.49 12.31 -12.78
N GLU A 134 -35.95 12.75 -13.93
CA GLU A 134 -35.08 11.93 -14.76
C GLU A 134 -33.73 11.63 -14.07
N GLY A 135 -33.16 12.63 -13.38
CA GLY A 135 -31.92 12.49 -12.64
C GLY A 135 -32.00 11.48 -11.50
N GLU A 136 -33.10 11.48 -10.73
CA GLU A 136 -33.30 10.51 -9.64
C GLU A 136 -33.34 9.06 -10.16
N ILE A 137 -34.00 8.82 -11.30
CA ILE A 137 -34.02 7.50 -11.94
C ILE A 137 -32.61 7.09 -12.38
N ILE A 138 -31.83 8.01 -12.95
CA ILE A 138 -30.44 7.75 -13.35
C ILE A 138 -29.56 7.47 -12.12
N LYS A 139 -29.75 8.22 -11.04
CA LYS A 139 -29.01 8.03 -9.78
C LYS A 139 -29.27 6.64 -9.20
N ASP A 140 -30.53 6.21 -9.16
CA ASP A 140 -30.91 4.88 -8.67
C ASP A 140 -30.36 3.77 -9.58
N PHE A 141 -30.34 3.98 -10.89
CA PHE A 141 -29.68 3.09 -11.85
C PHE A 141 -28.17 2.97 -11.58
N LEU A 142 -27.48 4.10 -11.40
CA LEU A 142 -26.06 4.12 -11.11
C LEU A 142 -25.74 3.47 -9.76
N HIS A 143 -26.58 3.68 -8.74
CA HIS A 143 -26.40 3.06 -7.44
C HIS A 143 -26.50 1.53 -7.51
N ASN A 144 -27.47 1.00 -8.26
CA ASN A 144 -27.73 -0.44 -8.32
C ASN A 144 -26.87 -1.17 -9.34
N CYS A 145 -26.81 -0.69 -10.58
CA CYS A 145 -26.09 -1.34 -11.68
C CYS A 145 -24.70 -0.70 -11.94
N GLY A 146 -24.60 0.63 -11.81
CA GLY A 146 -23.35 1.34 -12.05
C GLY A 146 -22.26 0.98 -11.05
N SER A 147 -22.62 0.86 -9.77
CA SER A 147 -21.71 0.47 -8.69
C SER A 147 -21.03 -0.87 -8.95
N GLU A 148 -21.73 -1.85 -9.51
CA GLU A 148 -21.13 -3.15 -9.87
C GLU A 148 -20.04 -3.00 -10.94
N LYS A 149 -20.32 -2.25 -12.01
CA LYS A 149 -19.34 -1.97 -13.08
C LYS A 149 -18.13 -1.19 -12.57
N ILE A 150 -18.33 -0.27 -11.64
CA ILE A 150 -17.23 0.45 -10.99
C ILE A 150 -16.39 -0.51 -10.16
N ARG A 151 -17.01 -1.38 -9.35
CA ARG A 151 -16.31 -2.39 -8.56
C ARG A 151 -15.48 -3.34 -9.41
N GLU A 152 -15.95 -3.72 -10.60
CA GLU A 152 -15.16 -4.52 -11.56
C GLU A 152 -13.87 -3.81 -11.98
N LYS A 153 -13.94 -2.49 -12.25
CA LYS A 153 -12.74 -1.70 -12.58
C LYS A 153 -11.81 -1.53 -11.38
N LEU A 154 -12.33 -1.38 -10.17
CA LEU A 154 -11.52 -1.35 -8.96
C LEU A 154 -10.82 -2.70 -8.70
N LYS A 155 -11.50 -3.82 -8.94
CA LYS A 155 -10.88 -5.16 -8.90
C LYS A 155 -9.74 -5.28 -9.90
N LEU A 156 -9.95 -4.81 -11.13
CA LEU A 156 -8.93 -4.82 -12.15
C LEU A 156 -7.71 -3.96 -11.76
N TYR A 157 -7.93 -2.80 -11.14
CA TYR A 157 -6.84 -1.99 -10.58
C TYR A 157 -5.99 -2.79 -9.58
N VAL A 158 -6.61 -3.50 -8.63
CA VAL A 158 -5.87 -4.28 -7.62
C VAL A 158 -5.08 -5.42 -8.26
N VAL A 159 -5.63 -6.09 -9.27
CA VAL A 159 -4.91 -7.11 -10.05
C VAL A 159 -3.69 -6.49 -10.75
N MET A 160 -3.86 -5.36 -11.43
CA MET A 160 -2.76 -4.69 -12.14
C MET A 160 -1.70 -4.14 -11.18
N LEU A 161 -2.08 -3.68 -9.99
CA LEU A 161 -1.12 -3.30 -8.94
C LEU A 161 -0.26 -4.50 -8.52
N LYS A 162 -0.89 -5.68 -8.39
CA LYS A 162 -0.22 -6.90 -7.98
C LYS A 162 0.63 -7.51 -9.09
N GLU A 163 0.24 -7.39 -10.37
CA GLU A 163 0.91 -8.07 -11.49
C GLU A 163 1.79 -7.16 -12.37
N GLU A 164 1.38 -5.92 -12.62
CA GLU A 164 2.10 -5.01 -13.51
C GLU A 164 3.09 -4.14 -12.73
N PHE A 165 2.63 -3.47 -11.67
CA PHE A 165 3.50 -2.58 -10.90
C PHE A 165 4.61 -3.35 -10.17
N SER A 166 4.30 -4.57 -9.71
CA SER A 166 5.24 -5.39 -8.94
C SER A 166 6.28 -6.12 -9.80
N LYS A 167 6.18 -6.05 -11.15
CA LYS A 167 7.16 -6.68 -12.04
C LYS A 167 8.57 -6.19 -11.73
N GLY A 168 9.48 -7.14 -11.55
CA GLY A 168 10.87 -6.86 -11.20
C GLY A 168 11.09 -6.37 -9.76
N MET A 169 10.08 -6.40 -8.89
CA MET A 169 10.30 -6.21 -7.44
C MET A 169 10.87 -7.45 -6.76
N ILE A 170 10.62 -8.63 -7.33
CA ILE A 170 11.22 -9.90 -6.90
C ILE A 170 12.26 -10.30 -7.94
N LEU A 171 13.50 -10.56 -7.52
CA LEU A 171 14.48 -11.18 -8.41
C LEU A 171 14.12 -12.67 -8.61
N PRO A 172 14.18 -13.20 -9.84
CA PRO A 172 13.99 -14.62 -10.08
C PRO A 172 15.01 -15.43 -9.26
N LYS A 173 14.52 -16.41 -8.50
CA LYS A 173 15.40 -17.37 -7.81
C LYS A 173 16.10 -18.20 -8.89
N LYS A 174 17.41 -18.40 -8.72
CA LYS A 174 18.32 -19.02 -9.72
C LYS A 174 18.03 -20.50 -10.05
N ASP A 175 16.91 -21.08 -9.58
CA ASP A 175 16.54 -22.49 -9.79
C ASP A 175 15.13 -22.67 -10.39
N ALA A 176 14.50 -21.62 -10.93
CA ALA A 176 13.22 -21.74 -11.62
C ALA A 176 13.43 -21.64 -13.14
N GLU A 177 13.77 -22.78 -13.75
CA GLU A 177 13.51 -22.98 -15.18
C GLU A 177 12.03 -22.79 -15.46
N GLU A 178 11.76 -22.15 -16.60
CA GLU A 178 10.44 -21.86 -17.14
C GLU A 178 9.51 -23.09 -17.08
N ASN A 179 8.56 -23.07 -16.16
CA ASN A 179 7.33 -23.84 -16.32
C ASN A 179 6.15 -22.89 -16.14
N HIS A 180 5.62 -22.48 -17.28
CA HIS A 180 4.27 -22.00 -17.45
C HIS A 180 3.33 -23.12 -16.98
N GLU A 181 2.82 -23.05 -15.75
CA GLU A 181 1.57 -23.72 -15.39
C GLU A 181 1.03 -23.21 -14.05
N THR A 182 -0.17 -22.64 -14.15
CA THR A 182 -1.23 -22.50 -13.13
C THR A 182 -0.91 -23.01 -11.72
N LYS A 183 -0.98 -22.12 -10.73
CA LYS A 183 -1.32 -22.50 -9.35
C LYS A 183 -1.88 -21.32 -8.57
N ASP A 184 -3.20 -21.36 -8.40
CA ASP A 184 -3.88 -20.91 -7.19
C ASP A 184 -3.07 -21.29 -5.95
N GLN A 185 -2.45 -20.31 -5.30
CA GLN A 185 -1.95 -20.47 -3.94
C GLN A 185 -2.24 -19.21 -3.13
N GLN A 186 -3.42 -19.25 -2.49
CA GLN A 186 -3.69 -18.76 -1.15
C GLN A 186 -2.95 -17.49 -0.73
N ILE A 187 -3.57 -16.36 -1.06
CA ILE A 187 -3.33 -15.07 -0.40
C ILE A 187 -3.86 -15.20 1.02
N THR A 188 -3.00 -15.58 1.97
CA THR A 188 -3.33 -15.45 3.40
C THR A 188 -3.07 -14.00 3.80
N ASN A 189 -4.13 -13.20 3.80
CA ASN A 189 -4.16 -11.90 4.46
C ASN A 189 -3.85 -12.09 5.94
N LEU A 190 -2.75 -11.49 6.40
CA LEU A 190 -2.49 -11.30 7.82
C LEU A 190 -2.65 -9.80 8.12
N SER A 191 -3.89 -9.30 8.05
CA SER A 191 -4.27 -8.08 8.76
C SER A 191 -4.57 -8.48 10.20
N SER A 192 -3.60 -8.27 11.08
CA SER A 192 -3.84 -8.03 12.51
C SER A 192 -2.54 -7.60 13.17
N GLY A 193 -2.44 -6.29 13.41
CA GLY A 193 -1.59 -5.72 14.45
C GLY A 193 -0.18 -5.31 14.03
N PHE A 194 -0.04 -4.13 13.40
CA PHE A 194 1.12 -3.29 13.64
C PHE A 194 0.82 -1.82 13.33
N SER A 195 0.27 -1.11 14.31
CA SER A 195 0.17 0.35 14.30
C SER A 195 1.51 0.95 14.73
N ALA A 196 2.30 1.43 13.77
CA ALA A 196 3.44 2.30 14.04
C ALA A 196 3.61 3.32 12.90
N LYS A 197 3.09 4.53 13.13
CA LYS A 197 3.32 5.71 12.28
C LYS A 197 4.81 6.06 12.28
N ILE A 198 5.44 6.06 11.10
CA ILE A 198 6.76 6.68 10.89
C ILE A 198 6.62 7.69 9.75
N GLN A 199 6.59 8.98 10.10
CA GLN A 199 6.73 10.09 9.16
C GLN A 199 8.22 10.44 9.02
N MET A 200 8.75 10.42 7.80
CA MET A 200 10.13 10.80 7.49
C MET A 200 10.13 12.08 6.64
N ASN A 201 10.51 13.22 7.24
CA ASN A 201 10.70 14.47 6.50
C ASN A 201 12.13 14.54 5.94
N GLN A 202 12.23 14.80 4.63
CA GLN A 202 13.47 15.08 3.90
C GLN A 202 14.04 16.47 4.27
N VAL A 203 15.38 16.58 4.37
CA VAL A 203 16.07 17.86 4.54
C VAL A 203 17.03 18.11 3.36
N ASN A 204 16.81 19.24 2.69
CA ASN A 204 17.66 19.83 1.65
C ASN A 204 18.91 20.48 2.27
N LYS A 205 20.06 20.33 1.58
CA LYS A 205 21.35 20.96 1.90
C LYS A 205 21.47 22.39 1.38
N SER A 206 22.16 23.24 2.13
CA SER A 206 23.02 24.33 1.60
C SER A 206 24.16 24.66 2.59
N PRO A 207 25.31 25.21 2.14
CA PRO A 207 26.60 25.08 2.83
C PRO A 207 27.09 26.37 3.50
N THR A 208 27.82 26.26 4.61
CA THR A 208 28.75 27.31 5.08
C THR A 208 29.99 26.74 5.80
N ASN A 209 31.13 27.34 5.47
CA ASN A 209 32.49 27.00 5.90
C ASN A 209 32.82 27.47 7.34
N ASN A 210 33.58 26.67 8.11
CA ASN A 210 34.92 27.03 8.66
C ASN A 210 35.51 25.98 9.64
N LYS A 211 36.83 26.12 9.84
CA LYS A 211 37.86 25.14 10.27
C LYS A 211 37.91 24.72 11.75
N ASP A 212 38.54 23.54 11.94
CA ASP A 212 39.36 23.05 13.06
C ASP A 212 38.73 22.79 14.44
N SER A 213 37.96 21.72 14.49
CA SER A 213 38.22 20.51 15.29
C SER A 213 37.47 19.38 14.56
N LYS A 214 37.78 18.09 14.74
CA LYS A 214 36.92 17.02 14.17
C LYS A 214 35.58 16.99 14.93
N ALA A 215 34.77 18.03 14.77
CA ALA A 215 33.41 18.12 15.26
C ALA A 215 32.57 17.25 14.33
N ILE A 216 32.14 16.11 14.85
CA ILE A 216 31.16 15.27 14.17
C ILE A 216 29.88 16.10 14.07
N ASP A 217 29.31 16.17 12.87
CA ASP A 217 28.03 16.84 12.66
C ASP A 217 26.96 16.06 13.43
N VAL A 218 26.48 16.63 14.53
CA VAL A 218 25.49 16.00 15.42
C VAL A 218 24.20 16.80 15.36
N THR A 219 23.10 16.09 15.15
CA THR A 219 21.74 16.65 15.20
C THR A 219 21.00 15.99 16.36
N SER A 220 20.31 16.80 17.17
CA SER A 220 19.50 16.29 18.28
C SER A 220 18.15 15.80 17.78
N LEU A 221 17.92 14.49 17.86
CA LEU A 221 16.62 13.88 17.62
C LEU A 221 15.80 13.87 18.93
N LYS A 222 14.59 14.43 18.91
CA LYS A 222 13.62 14.28 20.00
C LYS A 222 12.48 13.40 19.54
N VAL A 223 12.24 12.30 20.26
CA VAL A 223 11.13 11.37 19.98
C VAL A 223 10.16 11.42 21.16
N SER A 224 8.87 11.53 20.85
CA SER A 224 7.79 11.43 21.84
C SER A 224 6.90 10.26 21.44
N GLN A 225 6.63 9.37 22.39
CA GLN A 225 5.74 8.22 22.21
C GLN A 225 4.76 8.13 23.38
N SER A 226 3.53 7.72 23.08
CA SER A 226 2.49 7.46 24.07
C SER A 226 2.28 5.95 24.19
N PHE A 227 2.38 5.44 25.42
CA PHE A 227 2.18 4.03 25.72
C PHE A 227 0.80 3.83 26.36
N GLN A 228 0.05 2.83 25.89
CA GLN A 228 -1.25 2.46 26.42
C GLN A 228 -1.09 1.52 27.64
N CYS A 229 -0.41 1.99 28.68
CA CYS A 229 -0.20 1.26 29.93
C CYS A 229 -0.13 2.21 31.12
N LYS A 230 -0.19 1.66 32.34
CA LYS A 230 0.03 2.45 33.56
C LYS A 230 1.51 2.82 33.67
N GLY A 231 1.80 3.96 34.31
CA GLY A 231 3.18 4.42 34.50
C GLY A 231 4.05 3.43 35.30
N GLU A 232 3.46 2.77 36.29
CA GLU A 232 4.15 1.74 37.10
C GLU A 232 4.56 0.52 36.27
N ASP A 233 3.68 0.05 35.38
CA ASP A 233 3.97 -1.09 34.50
C ASP A 233 5.06 -0.74 33.49
N PHE A 234 5.00 0.47 32.94
CA PHE A 234 6.05 0.98 32.04
C PHE A 234 7.40 1.07 32.76
N TYR A 235 7.42 1.67 33.95
CA TYR A 235 8.63 1.79 34.75
C TYR A 235 9.22 0.40 35.04
N ARG A 236 8.40 -0.53 35.53
CA ARG A 236 8.81 -1.91 35.81
C ARG A 236 9.40 -2.60 34.58
N ALA A 237 8.78 -2.44 33.40
CA ALA A 237 9.29 -3.01 32.15
C ALA A 237 10.70 -2.51 31.79
N MET A 238 11.01 -1.25 32.12
CA MET A 238 12.29 -0.62 31.78
C MET A 238 13.40 -0.88 32.81
N ILE A 239 13.06 -1.19 34.06
CA ILE A 239 14.03 -1.39 35.14
C ILE A 239 14.21 -2.83 35.59
N THR A 240 13.36 -3.76 35.12
CA THR A 240 13.44 -5.18 35.51
C THR A 240 14.39 -5.91 34.56
N PRO A 241 15.54 -6.43 35.03
CA PRO A 241 16.55 -7.04 34.16
C PRO A 241 16.02 -8.17 33.28
N GLU A 242 15.10 -8.99 33.80
CA GLU A 242 14.50 -10.10 33.07
C GLU A 242 13.62 -9.60 31.91
N MET A 243 12.87 -8.51 32.12
CA MET A 243 12.00 -7.93 31.10
C MET A 243 12.80 -7.23 30.01
N VAL A 244 13.84 -6.49 30.40
CA VAL A 244 14.72 -5.82 29.45
C VAL A 244 15.52 -6.84 28.64
N SER A 245 16.00 -7.91 29.28
CA SER A 245 16.70 -9.00 28.58
C SER A 245 15.77 -9.76 27.62
N ALA A 246 14.50 -9.96 28.00
CA ALA A 246 13.50 -10.54 27.13
C ALA A 246 13.16 -9.62 25.94
N PHE A 247 13.04 -8.32 26.18
CA PHE A 247 12.75 -7.33 25.13
C PHE A 247 13.90 -7.19 24.12
N THR A 248 15.14 -7.14 24.61
CA THR A 248 16.36 -7.00 23.79
C THR A 248 16.84 -8.33 23.20
N ASN A 249 16.28 -9.47 23.63
CA ASN A 249 16.72 -10.82 23.28
C ASN A 249 18.22 -11.04 23.51
N GLY A 250 18.78 -10.43 24.55
CA GLY A 250 20.20 -10.52 24.87
C GLY A 250 20.49 -10.25 26.35
N PRO A 251 21.68 -10.66 26.84
CA PRO A 251 22.08 -10.39 28.21
C PRO A 251 22.24 -8.88 28.43
N CYS A 252 21.44 -8.32 29.34
CA CYS A 252 21.45 -6.90 29.65
C CYS A 252 21.99 -6.62 31.05
N LYS A 253 22.75 -5.52 31.16
CA LYS A 253 23.15 -4.94 32.45
C LYS A 253 22.46 -3.60 32.60
N LEU A 254 21.59 -3.48 33.60
CA LEU A 254 20.95 -2.23 33.95
C LEU A 254 21.84 -1.46 34.92
N GLU A 255 22.11 -0.20 34.61
CA GLU A 255 22.78 0.73 35.52
C GLU A 255 21.71 1.59 36.20
N PRO A 256 21.78 1.76 37.54
CA PRO A 256 20.78 2.49 38.32
C PRO A 256 20.78 4.00 38.05
#